data_AF-A0A3P1SQD0-F1
#
_entry.id   AF-A0A3P1SQD0-F1
#
_cell.length_a   1.000
_cell.length_b   1.000
_cell.length_c   1.000
_cell.angle_alpha   90.00
_cell.angle_beta   90.00
_cell.angle_gamma   90.00
#
_symmetry.space_group_name_H-M   'P 1'
#
loop_
_entity.id
_entity.type
_entity.pdbx_description
1 polymer ?
#
loop_
_entity_poly.entity_id
_entity_poly.type
_entity_poly.pdbx_seq_one_letter_code
_entity_poly.pdbx_strand_id
1 'polypeptide(L)'
;MILKTFAELPALETEPGTDCTFIGHNPSGESLLTVAYATKRDFLSVPKTYTLVQFKGDKNIPLEFHSVSRQDYLEQLELSNSWFKAGLYELEKTKDYTILLLLTNDRALEIIFTDFQVGEEVYHSADSQAALLQHIG
;
A
#
# COMPACT_ATOMS: atom_id res chain seq x y z
N MET A 1 1.96 11.07 -18.31
CA MET A 1 2.27 11.14 -16.87
C MET A 1 3.42 10.19 -16.56
N ILE A 2 4.41 10.59 -15.76
CA ILE A 2 5.48 9.69 -15.30
C ILE A 2 5.22 9.44 -13.82
N LEU A 3 4.96 8.18 -13.45
CA LEU A 3 4.81 7.80 -12.04
C LEU A 3 6.20 7.64 -11.42
N LYS A 4 6.46 8.40 -10.36
CA LYS A 4 7.71 8.33 -9.59
C LYS A 4 7.53 7.31 -8.48
N THR A 5 8.55 6.50 -8.20
CA THR A 5 8.51 5.57 -7.06
C THR A 5 8.54 6.33 -5.73
N PHE A 6 7.71 5.93 -4.78
CA PHE A 6 7.72 6.50 -3.43
C PHE A 6 8.83 5.86 -2.59
N ALA A 7 9.97 6.52 -2.46
CA ALA A 7 11.18 5.96 -1.87
C ALA A 7 11.20 5.96 -0.32
N GLU A 8 10.21 6.56 0.33
CA GLU A 8 10.12 6.67 1.78
C GLU A 8 9.55 5.40 2.44
N LEU A 9 9.04 4.46 1.64
CA LEU A 9 8.54 3.17 2.09
C LEU A 9 9.39 2.02 1.52
N PRO A 10 9.47 0.88 2.23
CA PRO A 10 10.04 -0.34 1.68
C PRO A 10 9.38 -0.71 0.36
N ALA A 11 10.18 -1.09 -0.63
CA ALA A 11 9.69 -1.46 -1.95
C ALA A 11 8.77 -2.69 -1.87
N LEU A 12 7.68 -2.66 -2.63
CA LEU A 12 6.81 -3.81 -2.80
C LEU A 12 7.57 -4.94 -3.53
N GLU A 13 7.45 -6.17 -3.03
CA GLU A 13 7.89 -7.36 -3.75
C GLU A 13 7.13 -7.50 -5.08
N THR A 14 7.85 -7.77 -6.18
CA THR A 14 7.26 -7.75 -7.54
C THR A 14 7.08 -9.13 -8.15
N GLU A 15 7.47 -10.18 -7.45
CA GLU A 15 7.28 -11.55 -7.91
C GLU A 15 5.81 -11.98 -7.99
N PRO A 16 5.48 -12.95 -8.87
CA PRO A 16 4.15 -13.55 -8.94
C PRO A 16 3.68 -14.08 -7.57
N GLY A 17 2.41 -13.81 -7.25
CA GLY A 17 1.81 -14.19 -5.97
C GLY A 17 2.09 -13.22 -4.82
N THR A 18 2.69 -12.06 -5.07
CA THR A 18 2.70 -10.96 -4.08
C THR A 18 1.32 -10.36 -3.94
N ASP A 19 0.86 -10.31 -2.71
CA ASP A 19 -0.43 -9.82 -2.29
C ASP A 19 -0.29 -8.62 -1.34
N CYS A 20 -1.40 -7.91 -1.18
CA CYS A 20 -1.55 -6.79 -0.27
C CYS A 20 -2.93 -6.87 0.35
N THR A 21 -3.03 -6.65 1.66
CA THR A 21 -4.28 -6.52 2.39
C THR A 21 -4.26 -5.20 3.15
N PHE A 22 -5.41 -4.56 3.27
CA PHE A 22 -5.54 -3.32 4.01
C PHE A 22 -6.84 -3.30 4.80
N ILE A 23 -6.86 -2.49 5.85
CA ILE A 23 -8.05 -2.22 6.66
C ILE A 23 -8.12 -0.75 7.03
N GLY A 24 -9.22 -0.12 6.63
CA GLY A 24 -9.65 1.15 7.19
C GLY A 24 -10.30 0.90 8.55
N HIS A 25 -9.83 1.58 9.58
CA HIS A 25 -10.38 1.46 10.92
C HIS A 25 -10.30 2.82 11.65
N ASN A 26 -11.08 2.96 12.72
CA ASN A 26 -11.22 4.23 13.43
C ASN A 26 -11.01 4.07 14.94
N PRO A 27 -9.77 3.82 15.39
CA PRO A 27 -9.49 3.72 16.81
C PRO A 27 -9.62 5.10 17.46
N SER A 28 -10.41 5.19 18.53
CA SER A 28 -10.55 6.40 19.34
C SER A 28 -10.98 7.67 18.56
N GLY A 29 -11.63 7.52 17.40
CA GLY A 29 -12.10 8.65 16.59
C GLY A 29 -11.11 9.12 15.51
N GLU A 30 -9.92 8.53 15.41
CA GLU A 30 -8.92 8.82 14.38
C GLU A 30 -9.06 7.85 13.18
N SER A 31 -9.23 8.38 11.97
CA SER A 31 -9.29 7.55 10.76
C SER A 31 -7.89 7.05 10.39
N LEU A 32 -7.69 5.74 10.42
CA LEU A 32 -6.44 5.07 10.09
C LEU A 32 -6.65 4.04 8.96
N LEU A 33 -5.66 3.95 8.08
CA LEU A 33 -5.55 2.87 7.10
C LEU A 33 -4.28 2.08 7.40
N THR A 34 -4.43 0.83 7.81
CA THR A 34 -3.28 -0.08 7.93
C THR A 34 -3.21 -0.95 6.69
N VAL A 35 -2.04 -0.95 6.06
CA VAL A 35 -1.74 -1.74 4.86
C VAL A 35 -0.63 -2.72 5.19
N ALA A 36 -0.85 -4.00 4.88
CA ALA A 36 0.14 -5.05 4.92
C ALA A 36 0.49 -5.45 3.48
N TYR A 37 1.76 -5.32 3.10
CA TYR A 37 2.22 -5.74 1.78
C TYR A 37 3.57 -6.45 1.84
N ALA A 38 3.78 -7.40 0.95
CA ALA A 38 5.01 -8.17 0.94
C ALA A 38 6.19 -7.30 0.48
N THR A 39 7.30 -7.36 1.20
CA THR A 39 8.53 -6.61 0.91
C THR A 39 9.71 -7.50 0.60
N LYS A 40 9.63 -8.78 0.96
CA LYS A 40 10.68 -9.75 0.70
C LYS A 40 10.13 -11.17 0.60
N ARG A 41 10.58 -11.91 -0.39
CA ARG A 41 10.44 -13.37 -0.44
C ARG A 41 11.50 -14.06 0.44
N ASP A 42 11.06 -15.03 1.25
CA ASP A 42 11.98 -15.95 1.90
C ASP A 42 12.52 -16.99 0.91
N PHE A 43 13.83 -17.16 0.92
CA PHE A 43 14.64 -17.85 -0.10
C PHE A 43 14.21 -19.30 -0.42
N LEU A 44 13.35 -19.91 0.40
CA LEU A 44 13.00 -21.34 0.32
C LEU A 44 11.52 -21.67 0.61
N SER A 45 10.62 -20.68 0.79
CA SER A 45 9.28 -20.96 1.31
C SER A 45 8.16 -20.13 0.68
N VAL A 46 6.92 -20.65 0.74
CA VAL A 46 5.68 -19.95 0.36
C VAL A 46 5.45 -18.69 1.23
N PRO A 47 5.78 -18.67 2.54
CA PRO A 47 5.69 -17.48 3.37
C PRO A 47 6.63 -16.36 2.93
N LYS A 48 6.19 -15.13 3.20
CA LYS A 48 6.88 -13.89 2.86
C LYS A 48 7.05 -13.02 4.11
N THR A 49 7.94 -12.04 4.00
CA THR A 49 8.00 -10.94 4.97
C THR A 49 7.08 -9.83 4.51
N TYR A 50 6.22 -9.35 5.41
CA TYR A 50 5.29 -8.27 5.17
C TYR A 50 5.67 -7.05 5.98
N THR A 51 5.60 -5.88 5.36
CA THR A 51 5.68 -4.61 6.06
C THR A 51 4.27 -4.09 6.30
N LEU A 52 4.06 -3.59 7.51
CA LEU A 52 2.85 -2.89 7.91
C LEU A 52 3.09 -1.40 7.82
N VAL A 53 2.18 -0.67 7.20
CA VAL A 53 2.22 0.79 7.13
C VAL A 53 0.87 1.33 7.58
N GLN A 54 0.89 2.24 8.54
CA GLN A 54 -0.29 2.95 8.99
C GLN A 54 -0.28 4.35 8.40
N PHE A 55 -1.32 4.69 7.65
CA PHE A 55 -1.55 6.02 7.11
C PHE A 55 -2.61 6.73 7.93
N LYS A 56 -2.44 8.04 8.11
CA LYS A 56 -3.41 8.90 8.79
C LYS A 56 -3.55 10.24 8.08
N GLY A 57 -4.73 10.83 8.25
CA GLY A 57 -5.01 12.21 7.90
C GLY A 57 -5.04 13.08 9.15
N ASP A 58 -5.18 14.39 8.96
CA ASP A 58 -5.42 15.32 10.07
C ASP A 58 -6.82 15.95 9.98
N LYS A 59 -7.07 16.98 10.79
CA LYS A 59 -8.38 17.66 10.81
C LYS A 59 -8.69 18.47 9.57
N ASN A 60 -7.67 18.93 8.85
CA ASN A 60 -7.80 19.77 7.66
C ASN A 60 -7.83 18.93 6.39
N ILE A 61 -7.05 17.86 6.36
CA ILE A 61 -6.94 16.92 5.25
C ILE A 61 -7.21 15.52 5.79
N PRO A 62 -8.46 15.03 5.71
CA PRO A 62 -8.81 13.72 6.22
C PRO A 62 -8.12 12.62 5.42
N LEU A 63 -7.96 11.45 6.04
CA LEU A 63 -7.50 10.26 5.36
C LEU A 63 -8.57 9.81 4.36
N GLU A 64 -8.18 9.70 3.09
CA GLU A 64 -9.03 9.17 2.03
C GLU A 64 -8.28 8.05 1.30
N PHE A 65 -9.01 7.01 0.88
CA PHE A 65 -8.42 5.94 0.08
C PHE A 65 -9.45 5.30 -0.85
N HIS A 66 -9.00 4.93 -2.04
CA HIS A 66 -9.82 4.35 -3.08
C HIS A 66 -9.15 3.09 -3.61
N SER A 67 -9.88 1.97 -3.57
CA SER A 67 -9.42 0.70 -4.12
C SER A 67 -10.28 0.33 -5.31
N VAL A 68 -9.63 0.07 -6.45
CA VAL A 68 -10.26 -0.40 -7.68
C VAL A 68 -9.40 -1.47 -8.33
N SER A 69 -9.92 -2.14 -9.36
CA SER A 69 -9.09 -3.09 -10.11
C SER A 69 -7.93 -2.36 -10.77
N ARG A 70 -6.78 -3.03 -10.88
CA ARG A 70 -5.59 -2.48 -11.53
C ARG A 70 -5.90 -2.05 -12.97
N GLN A 71 -6.65 -2.88 -13.70
CA GLN A 71 -7.02 -2.65 -15.09
C GLN A 71 -7.81 -1.34 -15.22
N ASP A 72 -8.91 -1.22 -14.46
CA ASP A 72 -9.80 -0.05 -14.54
C ASP A 72 -9.05 1.24 -14.17
N TYR A 73 -8.20 1.18 -13.14
CA TYR A 73 -7.43 2.35 -12.72
C TYR A 73 -6.44 2.82 -13.79
N LEU A 74 -5.68 1.88 -14.37
CA LEU A 74 -4.74 2.21 -15.44
C LEU A 74 -5.47 2.69 -16.70
N GLU A 75 -6.66 2.17 -17.01
CA GLU A 75 -7.50 2.67 -18.10
C GLU A 75 -7.97 4.11 -17.84
N GLN A 76 -8.43 4.42 -16.63
CA GLN A 76 -8.85 5.78 -16.24
C GLN A 76 -7.73 6.80 -16.35
N LEU A 77 -6.48 6.39 -16.12
CA LEU A 77 -5.31 7.25 -16.28
C LEU A 77 -4.78 7.31 -17.72
N GLU A 78 -5.43 6.62 -18.67
CA GLU A 78 -4.95 6.41 -20.05
C GLU A 78 -3.57 5.73 -20.09
N LEU A 79 -3.27 4.93 -19.07
CA LEU A 79 -2.02 4.19 -18.87
C LEU A 79 -2.19 2.67 -19.05
N SER A 80 -3.30 2.19 -19.59
CA SER A 80 -3.57 0.75 -19.76
C SER A 80 -2.53 0.01 -20.60
N ASN A 81 -1.88 0.70 -21.55
CA ASN A 81 -0.77 0.17 -22.35
C ASN A 81 0.61 0.37 -21.70
N SER A 82 0.66 0.91 -20.48
CA SER A 82 1.91 1.28 -19.80
C SER A 82 2.53 0.11 -19.05
N TRP A 83 3.86 0.07 -19.04
CA TRP A 83 4.66 -0.98 -18.42
C TRP A 83 4.86 -0.81 -16.90
N PHE A 84 3.89 -0.22 -16.20
CA PHE A 84 4.00 -0.05 -14.74
C PHE A 84 4.00 -1.42 -14.07
N LYS A 85 4.95 -1.66 -13.17
CA LYS A 85 4.99 -2.91 -12.41
C LYS A 85 4.18 -2.76 -11.14
N ALA A 86 3.98 -3.84 -10.40
CA ALA A 86 3.54 -3.71 -9.02
C ALA A 86 4.58 -2.85 -8.26
N GLY A 87 4.13 -1.95 -7.39
CA GLY A 87 4.98 -0.98 -6.74
C GLY A 87 4.22 0.11 -5.98
N LEU A 88 5.00 0.93 -5.27
CA LEU A 88 4.54 2.12 -4.57
C LEU A 88 4.95 3.36 -5.37
N TYR A 89 3.97 4.16 -5.76
CA TYR A 89 4.15 5.31 -6.65
C TYR A 89 3.61 6.59 -6.02
N GLU A 90 4.41 7.65 -6.05
CA GLU A 90 4.01 9.01 -5.70
C GLU A 90 3.22 9.59 -6.88
N LEU A 91 1.93 9.85 -6.68
CA LEU A 91 1.11 10.59 -7.65
C LEU A 91 1.28 12.08 -7.46
N GLU A 92 1.26 12.52 -6.20
CA GLU A 92 1.41 13.91 -5.81
C GLU A 92 2.04 14.02 -4.42
N LYS A 93 2.90 15.02 -4.22
CA LYS A 93 3.42 15.39 -2.91
C LYS A 93 3.37 16.89 -2.75
N THR A 94 2.61 17.36 -1.78
CA THR A 94 2.53 18.76 -1.39
C THR A 94 3.21 18.97 -0.03
N LYS A 95 3.15 20.20 0.49
CA LYS A 95 3.61 20.51 1.85
C LYS A 95 2.66 19.97 2.94
N ASP A 96 1.39 19.72 2.58
CA ASP A 96 0.32 19.42 3.55
C ASP A 96 -0.13 17.95 3.45
N TYR A 97 0.00 17.31 2.28
CA TYR A 97 -0.42 15.92 2.05
C TYR A 97 0.38 15.23 0.95
N THR A 98 0.25 13.91 0.90
CA THR A 98 0.79 13.05 -0.16
C THR A 98 -0.32 12.16 -0.72
N ILE A 99 -0.32 11.98 -2.04
CA ILE A 99 -1.14 10.99 -2.74
C ILE A 99 -0.22 9.86 -3.20
N LEU A 100 -0.44 8.68 -2.63
CA LEU A 100 0.31 7.46 -2.90
C LEU A 100 -0.57 6.45 -3.61
N LEU A 101 -0.04 5.87 -4.68
CA LEU A 101 -0.61 4.73 -5.35
C LEU A 101 0.17 3.47 -4.96
N LEU A 102 -0.47 2.57 -4.25
CA LEU A 102 -0.02 1.19 -4.13
C LEU A 102 -0.64 0.36 -5.26
N LEU A 103 0.18 0.01 -6.23
CA LEU A 103 -0.21 -0.80 -7.37
C LEU A 103 0.25 -2.24 -7.14
N THR A 104 -0.67 -3.20 -7.04
CA THR A 104 -0.33 -4.63 -7.01
C THR A 104 -0.52 -5.24 -8.40
N ASN A 105 -0.50 -6.57 -8.48
CA ASN A 105 -0.81 -7.29 -9.72
C ASN A 105 -2.31 -7.25 -10.07
N ASP A 106 -3.21 -7.06 -9.10
CA ASP A 106 -4.66 -7.17 -9.27
C ASP A 106 -5.44 -5.88 -8.93
N ARG A 107 -4.89 -5.01 -8.08
CA ARG A 107 -5.57 -3.81 -7.59
C ARG A 107 -4.69 -2.58 -7.63
N ALA A 108 -5.35 -1.42 -7.64
CA ALA A 108 -4.77 -0.12 -7.41
C ALA A 108 -5.42 0.46 -6.14
N LEU A 109 -4.60 0.80 -5.15
CA LEU A 109 -5.02 1.47 -3.93
C LEU A 109 -4.39 2.87 -3.92
N GLU A 110 -5.22 3.88 -4.13
CA GLU A 110 -4.84 5.28 -3.98
C GLU A 110 -5.10 5.72 -2.53
N ILE A 111 -4.15 6.42 -1.93
CA ILE A 111 -4.18 6.83 -0.52
C ILE A 111 -3.78 8.31 -0.45
N ILE A 112 -4.66 9.13 0.11
CA ILE A 112 -4.44 10.55 0.40
C ILE A 112 -4.24 10.68 1.91
N PHE A 113 -3.04 11.08 2.33
CA PHE A 113 -2.67 11.10 3.75
C PHE A 113 -1.77 12.30 4.07
N THR A 114 -1.69 12.65 5.35
CA THR A 114 -0.83 13.72 5.87
C THR A 114 0.42 13.17 6.54
N ASP A 115 0.33 11.98 7.14
CA ASP A 115 1.43 11.33 7.83
C ASP A 115 1.30 9.80 7.76
N PHE A 116 2.42 9.09 7.94
CA PHE A 116 2.47 7.63 7.93
C PHE A 116 3.49 7.10 8.93
N GLN A 117 3.26 5.87 9.39
CA GLN A 117 4.19 5.15 10.25
C GLN A 117 4.43 3.75 9.69
N VAL A 118 5.71 3.40 9.56
CA VAL A 118 6.12 2.02 9.25
C VAL A 118 6.13 1.23 10.56
N GLY A 119 5.32 0.17 10.60
CA GLY A 119 5.25 -0.77 11.72
C GLY A 119 6.33 -1.85 11.65
N GLU A 120 6.26 -2.80 12.57
CA GLU A 120 7.17 -3.95 12.58
C GLU A 120 6.94 -4.86 11.36
N GLU A 121 8.02 -5.48 10.88
CA GLU A 121 7.93 -6.48 9.84
C GLU A 121 7.34 -7.78 10.41
N VAL A 122 6.38 -8.36 9.70
CA VAL A 122 5.87 -9.69 10.01
C VAL A 122 6.64 -10.70 9.19
N TYR A 123 7.57 -11.39 9.85
CA TYR A 123 8.38 -12.43 9.26
C TYR A 123 7.57 -13.72 9.06
N HIS A 124 7.81 -14.41 7.94
CA HIS A 124 7.27 -15.75 7.68
C HIS A 124 5.74 -15.86 7.78
N SER A 125 5.00 -14.90 7.23
CA SER A 125 3.54 -14.99 7.12
C SER A 125 3.12 -15.67 5.82
N ALA A 126 2.06 -16.47 5.88
CA ALA A 126 1.52 -17.18 4.71
C ALA A 126 0.92 -16.23 3.67
N ASP A 127 0.28 -15.15 4.13
CA ASP A 127 -0.32 -14.11 3.30
C ASP A 127 -0.40 -12.77 4.06
N SER A 128 -0.76 -11.71 3.33
CA SER A 128 -0.91 -10.34 3.86
C SER A 128 -2.05 -10.19 4.87
N GLN A 129 -3.09 -11.01 4.78
CA GLN A 129 -4.22 -10.96 5.72
C GLN A 129 -3.81 -11.53 7.08
N ALA A 130 -3.11 -12.66 7.10
CA ALA A 130 -2.55 -13.24 8.32
C ALA A 130 -1.54 -12.29 8.97
N ALA A 131 -0.71 -11.60 8.18
CA ALA A 131 0.22 -10.59 8.68
C ALA A 131 -0.53 -9.40 9.33
N LEU A 132 -1.59 -8.92 8.67
CA LEU A 132 -2.41 -7.83 9.19
C LEU A 132 -3.13 -8.22 10.49
N LEU A 133 -3.67 -9.44 10.56
CA LEU A 133 -4.36 -9.93 11.76
C LEU A 133 -3.41 -10.08 12.97
N GLN A 134 -2.16 -10.49 12.74
CA GLN A 134 -1.15 -10.56 13.81
C GLN A 134 -0.81 -9.18 14.41
N HIS A 135 -1.06 -8.10 13.67
CA HIS A 135 -0.81 -6.74 14.15
C HIS A 135 -1.99 -6.14 14.92
N ILE A 136 -3.22 -6.56 14.59
CA ILE A 136 -4.45 -5.98 15.14
C ILE A 136 -4.97 -6.78 16.35
N GLY A 137 -4.61 -8.06 16.46
CA GLY A 137 -4.97 -8.94 17.59
C GLY A 137 -4.01 -8.84 18.76
#